data_AF-A0A357KUT0-F1
#
_entry.id   AF-A0A357KUT0-F1
#
_cell.length_a   1.000
_cell.length_b   1.000
_cell.length_c   1.000
_cell.angle_alpha   90.00
_cell.angle_beta   90.00
_cell.angle_gamma   90.00
#
_symmetry.space_group_name_H-M   'P 1'
#
loop_
_entity.id
_entity.type
_entity.pdbx_description
1 polymer ?
#
loop_
_entity_poly.entity_id
_entity_poly.type
_entity_poly.pdbx_seq_one_letter_code
_entity_poly.pdbx_strand_id
1 'polypeptide(L)'
;MGASAWTGAGLVADVQGWVDDGAASNFGWIVDVARVGNRRAKRFGRRENPTPAHRPTLTVEFTPPPCPGDANGSGQVEFHDLTFILSNWRDPFTFDDLTEALERWLDVGP
;
A
#
# COMPACT_ATOMS: atom_id res chain seq x y z
N MET A 1 -18.52 26.14 1.65
CA MET A 1 -19.35 24.95 1.96
C MET A 1 -18.74 24.28 3.17
N GLY A 2 -19.52 23.79 4.14
CA GLY A 2 -18.94 23.06 5.27
C GLY A 2 -18.42 21.68 4.83
N ALA A 3 -17.22 21.31 5.26
CA ALA A 3 -16.63 19.99 4.97
C ALA A 3 -17.48 18.87 5.58
N SER A 4 -17.53 17.71 4.91
CA SER A 4 -18.08 16.47 5.46
C SER A 4 -17.03 15.40 5.24
N ALA A 5 -16.65 14.69 6.29
CA ALA A 5 -15.78 13.53 6.20
C ALA A 5 -16.57 12.31 6.72
N TRP A 6 -16.51 11.22 5.97
CA TRP A 6 -17.05 9.93 6.40
C TRP A 6 -15.89 8.95 6.46
N THR A 7 -15.82 8.21 7.56
CA THR A 7 -14.86 7.13 7.80
C THR A 7 -15.60 5.97 8.44
N GLY A 8 -15.12 4.74 8.26
CA GLY A 8 -15.71 3.57 8.91
C GLY A 8 -15.50 2.29 8.12
N ALA A 9 -15.69 1.16 8.81
CA ALA A 9 -15.43 -0.18 8.28
C ALA A 9 -16.25 -0.52 7.02
N GLY A 10 -17.47 -0.01 6.89
CA GLY A 10 -18.30 -0.23 5.69
C GLY A 10 -17.67 0.35 4.42
N LEU A 11 -17.19 1.61 4.47
CA LEU A 11 -16.50 2.24 3.33
C LEU A 11 -15.21 1.52 2.97
N VAL A 12 -14.48 1.00 3.97
CA VAL A 12 -13.27 0.20 3.75
C VAL A 12 -13.61 -1.11 3.05
N ALA A 13 -14.64 -1.81 3.50
CA ALA A 13 -15.09 -3.06 2.89
C ALA A 13 -15.56 -2.85 1.44
N ASP A 14 -16.26 -1.76 1.15
CA ASP A 14 -16.67 -1.43 -0.22
C ASP A 14 -15.46 -1.23 -1.14
N VAL A 15 -14.47 -0.41 -0.72
CA VAL A 15 -13.25 -0.16 -1.51
C VAL A 15 -12.44 -1.44 -1.69
N GLN A 16 -12.32 -2.27 -0.65
CA GLN A 16 -11.63 -3.55 -0.76
C GLN A 16 -12.34 -4.47 -1.75
N GLY A 17 -13.67 -4.55 -1.69
CA GLY A 17 -14.46 -5.33 -2.65
C GLY A 17 -14.30 -4.86 -4.10
N TRP A 18 -14.12 -3.56 -4.33
CA TRP A 18 -13.84 -3.03 -5.67
C TRP A 18 -12.47 -3.44 -6.20
N VAL A 19 -11.46 -3.46 -5.33
CA VAL A 19 -10.10 -3.96 -5.67
C VAL A 19 -10.15 -5.46 -5.96
N ASP A 20 -10.89 -6.22 -5.16
CA ASP A 20 -10.99 -7.67 -5.27
C ASP A 20 -11.80 -8.12 -6.51
N ASP A 21 -12.82 -7.36 -6.93
CA ASP A 21 -13.62 -7.67 -8.12
C ASP A 21 -12.80 -7.58 -9.42
N GLY A 22 -11.96 -6.57 -9.56
CA GLY A 22 -11.02 -6.39 -10.68
C GLY A 22 -11.64 -6.27 -12.09
N ALA A 23 -12.96 -6.41 -12.24
CA ALA A 23 -13.65 -6.51 -13.52
C ALA A 23 -14.33 -5.20 -13.94
N ALA A 24 -14.87 -4.42 -13.00
CA ALA A 24 -15.49 -3.14 -13.33
C ALA A 24 -14.45 -2.01 -13.45
N SER A 25 -14.67 -1.14 -14.45
CA SER A 25 -13.79 0.01 -14.70
C SER A 25 -14.07 1.21 -13.80
N ASN A 26 -15.23 1.24 -13.13
CA ASN A 26 -15.68 2.35 -12.31
C ASN A 26 -16.58 1.89 -11.17
N PHE A 27 -16.37 2.46 -9.99
CA PHE A 27 -17.17 2.23 -8.80
C PHE A 27 -17.51 3.56 -8.12
N GLY A 28 -18.48 3.54 -7.22
CA GLY A 28 -18.84 4.72 -6.44
C GLY A 28 -20.01 4.51 -5.50
N TRP A 29 -20.24 5.51 -4.65
CA TRP A 29 -21.36 5.52 -3.72
C TRP A 29 -22.47 6.45 -4.16
N ILE A 30 -23.70 6.06 -3.82
CA ILE A 30 -24.84 6.97 -3.77
C ILE A 30 -25.06 7.34 -2.31
N VAL A 31 -25.02 8.63 -2.00
CA VAL A 31 -25.27 9.13 -0.63
C VAL A 31 -26.75 9.50 -0.52
N ASP A 32 -27.48 8.75 0.29
CA ASP A 32 -28.82 9.10 0.71
C ASP A 32 -28.82 9.54 2.19
N VAL A 33 -29.71 10.46 2.54
CA VAL A 33 -29.83 10.99 3.89
C VAL A 33 -31.26 10.78 4.38
N ALA A 34 -31.41 9.97 5.42
CA ALA A 34 -32.69 9.79 6.09
C ALA A 34 -33.26 11.15 6.54
N ARG A 35 -34.45 11.48 6.03
CA ARG A 35 -35.15 12.74 6.35
C ARG A 35 -35.81 12.63 7.71
N VAL A 36 -35.03 12.84 8.77
CA VAL A 36 -35.55 12.93 10.13
C VAL A 36 -35.66 14.39 10.54
N GLY A 37 -36.89 14.88 10.78
CA GLY A 37 -37.19 16.24 11.23
C GLY A 37 -36.98 17.33 10.17
N ASN A 38 -36.94 18.60 10.62
CA ASN A 38 -36.74 19.79 9.77
C ASN A 38 -35.27 19.98 9.33
N ARG A 39 -34.66 18.96 8.72
CA ARG A 39 -33.30 19.07 8.18
C ARG A 39 -33.30 19.77 6.83
N ARG A 40 -32.39 20.74 6.67
CA ARG A 40 -32.16 21.47 5.41
C ARG A 40 -31.33 20.59 4.46
N ALA A 41 -31.56 20.74 3.16
CA ALA A 41 -30.74 20.10 2.13
C ALA A 41 -29.27 20.55 2.27
N LYS A 42 -28.32 19.61 2.10
CA LYS A 42 -26.88 19.90 2.05
C LYS A 42 -26.39 19.79 0.61
N ARG A 43 -25.67 20.81 0.14
CA ARG A 43 -25.03 20.79 -1.18
C ARG A 43 -23.60 20.25 -1.06
N PHE A 44 -23.27 19.27 -1.89
CA PHE A 44 -21.91 18.75 -2.05
C PHE A 44 -21.21 19.39 -3.26
N GLY A 45 -19.88 19.42 -3.23
CA GLY A 45 -19.06 19.89 -4.35
C GLY A 45 -19.01 18.88 -5.49
N ARG A 46 -18.64 19.33 -6.70
CA ARG A 46 -18.32 18.47 -7.85
C ARG A 46 -16.81 18.44 -8.09
N ARG A 47 -16.32 17.51 -8.92
CA ARG A 47 -14.90 17.42 -9.26
C ARG A 47 -14.38 18.66 -10.02
N GLU A 48 -15.23 19.33 -10.81
CA GLU A 48 -14.91 20.56 -11.54
C GLU A 48 -15.20 21.84 -10.73
N ASN A 49 -15.16 21.77 -9.40
CA ASN A 49 -15.29 22.99 -8.59
C ASN A 49 -14.07 23.90 -8.83
N PRO A 50 -14.25 25.20 -9.11
CA PRO A 50 -13.13 26.13 -9.31
C PRO A 50 -12.25 26.25 -8.06
N THR A 51 -12.80 26.01 -6.87
CA THR A 51 -12.03 25.95 -5.62
C THR A 51 -11.59 24.50 -5.36
N PRO A 52 -10.28 24.15 -5.42
CA PRO A 52 -9.80 22.78 -5.22
C PRO A 52 -10.20 22.17 -3.88
N ALA A 53 -10.15 22.96 -2.80
CA ALA A 53 -10.53 22.52 -1.45
C ALA A 53 -12.03 22.14 -1.31
N HIS A 54 -12.87 22.45 -2.29
CA HIS A 54 -14.28 22.06 -2.32
C HIS A 54 -14.56 20.88 -3.25
N ARG A 55 -13.55 20.27 -3.88
CA ARG A 55 -13.71 19.07 -4.71
C ARG A 55 -13.82 17.84 -3.80
N PRO A 56 -14.72 16.89 -4.08
CA PRO A 56 -14.76 15.63 -3.35
C PRO A 56 -13.45 14.85 -3.51
N THR A 57 -12.94 14.28 -2.42
CA THR A 57 -11.74 13.45 -2.40
C THR A 57 -12.02 12.14 -1.68
N LEU A 58 -11.44 11.05 -2.19
CA LEU A 58 -11.33 9.77 -1.48
C LEU A 58 -9.88 9.62 -1.04
N THR A 59 -9.66 9.42 0.26
CA THR A 59 -8.35 9.11 0.82
C THR A 59 -8.37 7.68 1.33
N VAL A 60 -7.45 6.85 0.82
CA VAL A 60 -7.31 5.45 1.19
C VAL A 60 -5.93 5.28 1.81
N GLU A 61 -5.91 4.80 3.05
CA GLU A 61 -4.71 4.31 3.70
C GLU A 61 -4.74 2.79 3.62
N PHE A 62 -3.69 2.19 3.07
CA PHE A 62 -3.60 0.75 2.88
C PHE A 62 -2.17 0.27 3.12
N THR A 63 -2.06 -1.00 3.50
CA THR A 63 -0.77 -1.70 3.55
C THR A 63 -0.62 -2.48 2.25
N PRO A 64 0.44 -2.24 1.44
CA PRO A 64 0.68 -3.05 0.26
C PRO A 64 0.96 -4.51 0.69
N PRO A 65 0.62 -5.51 -0.15
CA PRO A 65 1.02 -6.88 0.12
C PRO A 65 2.56 -6.97 0.21
N PRO A 66 3.10 -7.93 0.98
CA PRO A 66 4.53 -8.15 1.00
C PRO A 66 5.03 -8.43 -0.42
N CYS A 67 6.14 -7.80 -0.80
CA CYS A 67 6.83 -8.05 -2.06
C CYS A 67 7.77 -9.24 -1.86
N PRO A 68 7.46 -10.46 -2.39
CA PRO A 68 8.36 -11.59 -2.22
C PRO A 68 9.71 -11.26 -2.87
N GLY A 69 10.80 -11.40 -2.11
CA GLY A 69 12.15 -11.07 -2.55
C GLY A 69 12.65 -9.68 -2.18
N ASP A 70 11.80 -8.80 -1.64
CA ASP A 70 12.20 -7.53 -1.02
C ASP A 70 12.70 -7.81 0.41
N ALA A 71 13.97 -8.19 0.50
CA ALA A 71 14.58 -8.62 1.75
C ALA A 71 14.89 -7.44 2.68
N ASN A 72 15.08 -6.25 2.12
CA ASN A 72 15.41 -5.05 2.88
C ASN A 72 14.20 -4.14 3.19
N GLY A 73 13.01 -4.46 2.68
CA GLY A 73 11.76 -3.74 2.95
C GLY A 73 11.60 -2.42 2.21
N SER A 74 12.30 -2.25 1.08
CA SER A 74 12.29 -1.03 0.26
C SER A 74 11.06 -0.87 -0.64
N GLY A 75 10.29 -1.94 -0.82
CA GLY A 75 9.19 -2.04 -1.76
C GLY A 75 9.62 -2.38 -3.19
N GLN A 76 10.91 -2.65 -3.45
CA GLN A 76 11.45 -3.04 -4.74
C GLN A 76 12.14 -4.41 -4.63
N VAL A 77 12.21 -5.15 -5.75
CA VAL A 77 13.02 -6.38 -5.84
C VAL A 77 14.23 -6.08 -6.72
N GLU A 78 15.40 -5.91 -6.11
CA GLU A 78 16.60 -5.42 -6.76
C GLU A 78 17.90 -5.98 -6.13
N PHE A 79 19.06 -5.45 -6.50
CA PHE A 79 20.35 -5.99 -6.04
C PHE A 79 20.60 -5.76 -4.55
N HIS A 80 20.04 -4.68 -3.97
CA HIS A 80 20.15 -4.41 -2.54
C HIS A 80 19.49 -5.49 -1.66
N ASP A 81 18.54 -6.27 -2.19
CA ASP A 81 17.96 -7.40 -1.46
C ASP A 81 18.96 -8.54 -1.33
N LEU A 82 19.70 -8.82 -2.42
CA LEU A 82 20.74 -9.83 -2.43
C LEU A 82 21.89 -9.43 -1.50
N THR A 83 22.34 -8.18 -1.55
CA THR A 83 23.41 -7.73 -0.65
C THR A 83 22.95 -7.69 0.81
N PHE A 84 21.69 -7.35 1.09
CA PHE A 84 21.12 -7.43 2.43
C PHE A 84 21.12 -8.87 2.97
N ILE A 85 20.66 -9.84 2.17
CA ILE A 85 20.69 -11.26 2.55
C ILE A 85 22.13 -11.72 2.79
N LEU A 86 23.06 -11.42 1.87
CA LEU A 86 24.47 -11.82 1.99
C LEU A 86 25.16 -11.20 3.21
N SER A 87 24.80 -9.97 3.58
CA SER A 87 25.38 -9.28 4.73
C SER A 87 24.91 -9.85 6.08
N ASN A 88 23.70 -10.45 6.12
CA ASN A 88 23.12 -11.05 7.32
C ASN A 88 23.27 -12.59 7.33
N TRP A 89 23.91 -13.17 6.31
CA TRP A 89 24.02 -14.61 6.18
C TRP A 89 24.98 -15.18 7.23
N ARG A 90 24.41 -15.94 8.17
CA ARG A 90 25.14 -16.62 9.28
C ARG A 90 25.82 -15.68 10.28
N ASP A 91 25.32 -14.48 10.57
CA ASP A 91 25.77 -13.66 11.73
C ASP A 91 25.98 -14.56 12.98
N PRO A 92 27.21 -14.70 13.55
CA PRO A 92 28.36 -13.79 13.52
C PRO A 92 29.33 -13.87 12.33
N PHE A 93 29.10 -14.77 11.37
CA PHE A 93 29.92 -14.89 10.17
C PHE A 93 29.53 -13.83 9.13
N THR A 94 30.53 -13.23 8.50
CA THR A 94 30.44 -12.11 7.54
C THR A 94 30.77 -12.57 6.12
N PHE A 95 30.79 -11.63 5.16
CA PHE A 95 31.26 -11.89 3.81
C PHE A 95 32.72 -12.41 3.75
N ASP A 96 33.55 -12.03 4.72
CA ASP A 96 34.94 -12.49 4.79
C ASP A 96 35.00 -14.01 5.06
N ASP A 97 34.08 -14.55 5.86
CA ASP A 97 33.98 -15.98 6.14
C ASP A 97 33.51 -16.79 4.93
N LEU A 98 32.64 -16.20 4.08
CA LEU A 98 32.26 -16.82 2.81
C LEU A 98 33.44 -16.87 1.85
N THR A 99 34.26 -15.82 1.82
CA THR A 99 35.48 -15.77 1.02
C THR A 99 36.48 -16.82 1.49
N GLU A 100 36.74 -16.92 2.80
CA GLU A 100 37.61 -17.96 3.39
C GLU A 100 37.09 -19.38 3.10
N ALA A 101 35.78 -19.61 3.20
CA ALA A 101 35.18 -20.90 2.91
C ALA A 101 35.28 -21.27 1.42
N LEU A 102 35.09 -20.30 0.51
CA LEU A 102 35.22 -20.53 -0.93
C LEU A 102 36.67 -20.78 -1.34
N GLU A 103 37.60 -20.00 -0.80
CA GLU A 103 39.04 -20.20 -0.99
C GLU A 103 39.46 -21.59 -0.53
N ARG A 104 39.02 -22.01 0.67
CA ARG A 104 39.22 -23.38 1.13
C ARG A 104 38.61 -24.41 0.19
N TRP A 105 37.38 -24.21 -0.28
CA TRP A 105 36.71 -25.17 -1.16
C TRP A 105 37.41 -25.31 -2.52
N LEU A 106 37.99 -24.23 -3.04
CA LEU A 106 38.80 -24.24 -4.26
C LEU A 106 40.17 -24.89 -4.06
N ASP A 107 40.75 -24.78 -2.86
CA ASP A 107 42.01 -25.45 -2.49
C ASP A 107 41.83 -26.96 -2.22
N VAL A 108 40.62 -27.41 -1.86
CA VAL A 108 40.30 -28.84 -1.65
C VAL A 108 39.66 -29.48 -2.90
N GLY A 109 39.99 -29.01 -4.10
CA GLY A 109 39.47 -29.56 -5.35
C GLY A 109 39.56 -31.11 -5.42
N PRO A 110 38.68 -31.78 -6.21
CA PRO A 110 38.61 -33.25 -6.28
C PRO A 110 39.92 -33.92 -6.68
#